data_AF-A0A0B3B1V6-F1
#
_entry.id   AF-A0A0B3B1V6-F1
#
_cell.length_a   1.000
_cell.length_b   1.000
_cell.length_c   1.000
_cell.angle_alpha   90.00
_cell.angle_beta   90.00
_cell.angle_gamma   90.00
#
_symmetry.space_group_name_H-M   'P 1'
#
loop_
_entity.id
_entity.type
_entity.pdbx_description
1 polymer ?
#
loop_
_entity_poly.entity_id
_entity_poly.type
_entity_poly.pdbx_seq_one_letter_code
_entity_poly.pdbx_strand_id
1 'polypeptide(L)'
;MFIPTLNKKKKVAVSTMIGYILLITFAIVIAGVVYQWLKTYVPKEGLACPDGVSIYVSDYNYKDATNELNLILKNNGQFSVGGIYIYYSNSSSQEIAPKDLSPWIIPKNKYLNPGVRFGTLAIDKDNPNLFEPGGEDEVLIFDISSLTDKKIYAVEITPIRWQEEKNKIPLVSCANAKTKKILDLEVSQGGEPESEPIPNA
;
A
#
# COMPACT_ATOMS: atom_id res chain seq x y z
N MET A 1 -14.09 -62.54 -64.71
CA MET A 1 -14.10 -62.13 -63.29
C MET A 1 -13.24 -60.88 -63.16
N PHE A 2 -13.87 -59.71 -63.16
CA PHE A 2 -13.16 -58.42 -63.18
C PHE A 2 -12.95 -57.93 -61.75
N ILE A 3 -11.69 -57.82 -61.33
CA ILE A 3 -11.31 -57.19 -60.07
C ILE A 3 -11.16 -55.69 -60.35
N PRO A 4 -11.99 -54.80 -59.76
CA PRO A 4 -11.85 -53.37 -60.00
C PRO A 4 -10.67 -52.83 -59.20
N THR A 5 -9.69 -52.25 -59.89
CA THR A 5 -8.58 -51.51 -59.26
C THR A 5 -9.04 -50.12 -58.84
N LEU A 6 -9.03 -49.85 -57.52
CA LEU A 6 -9.39 -48.55 -56.94
C LEU A 6 -8.36 -47.46 -57.30
N ASN A 7 -8.86 -46.42 -57.97
CA ASN A 7 -8.12 -45.26 -58.48
C ASN A 7 -7.59 -44.38 -57.32
N LYS A 8 -6.27 -44.34 -57.11
CA LYS A 8 -5.58 -43.67 -55.98
C LYS A 8 -5.49 -42.13 -56.04
N LYS A 9 -6.20 -41.44 -56.95
CA LYS A 9 -5.96 -40.01 -57.25
C LYS A 9 -6.80 -38.95 -56.50
N LYS A 10 -7.61 -39.31 -55.48
CA LYS A 10 -8.49 -38.34 -54.77
C LYS A 10 -8.36 -38.30 -53.22
N LYS A 11 -7.19 -38.59 -52.63
CA LYS A 11 -7.02 -38.55 -51.16
C LYS A 11 -6.19 -37.37 -50.62
N VAL A 12 -5.61 -36.54 -51.48
CA VAL A 12 -4.68 -35.46 -51.08
C VAL A 12 -5.40 -34.35 -50.28
N ALA A 13 -6.65 -34.02 -50.62
CA ALA A 13 -7.43 -32.97 -49.94
C ALA A 13 -7.79 -33.31 -48.49
N VAL A 14 -7.93 -34.60 -48.16
CA VAL A 14 -8.30 -35.06 -46.80
C VAL A 14 -7.12 -34.90 -45.84
N SER A 15 -5.88 -35.06 -46.32
CA SER A 15 -4.67 -34.87 -45.50
C SER A 15 -4.52 -33.43 -45.04
N THR A 16 -4.89 -32.46 -45.88
CA THR A 16 -4.82 -31.03 -45.54
C THR A 16 -5.83 -30.66 -44.46
N MET A 17 -7.06 -31.18 -44.54
CA MET A 17 -8.10 -30.95 -43.53
C MET A 17 -7.72 -31.53 -42.16
N ILE A 18 -7.14 -32.73 -42.13
CA ILE A 18 -6.64 -33.34 -40.90
C ILE A 18 -5.49 -32.53 -40.29
N GLY A 19 -4.60 -31.98 -41.13
CA GLY A 19 -3.50 -31.13 -40.69
C GLY A 19 -3.97 -29.87 -39.97
N TYR A 20 -4.99 -29.18 -40.49
CA TYR A 20 -5.56 -28.00 -39.83
C TYR A 20 -6.20 -28.33 -38.48
N ILE A 21 -6.98 -29.42 -38.41
CA ILE A 21 -7.58 -29.85 -37.14
C ILE A 21 -6.51 -30.14 -36.11
N LEU A 22 -5.47 -30.88 -36.50
CA LEU A 22 -4.37 -31.24 -35.61
C LEU A 22 -3.62 -29.99 -35.12
N LEU A 23 -3.34 -29.02 -35.99
CA LEU A 23 -2.67 -27.77 -35.63
C LEU A 23 -3.52 -26.96 -34.63
N ILE A 24 -4.83 -26.83 -34.88
CA ILE A 24 -5.75 -26.12 -33.98
C ILE A 24 -5.81 -26.81 -32.61
N THR A 25 -5.88 -28.14 -32.57
CA THR A 25 -5.90 -28.87 -31.29
C THR A 25 -4.62 -28.67 -30.49
N PHE A 26 -3.45 -28.68 -31.14
CA PHE A 26 -2.18 -28.39 -30.47
C PHE A 26 -2.14 -26.97 -29.92
N ALA A 27 -2.63 -25.98 -30.67
CA ALA A 27 -2.68 -24.60 -30.21
C ALA A 27 -3.54 -24.44 -28.94
N ILE A 28 -4.70 -25.10 -28.89
CA ILE A 28 -5.60 -25.07 -27.72
C ILE A 28 -4.93 -25.72 -26.49
N VAL A 29 -4.25 -26.86 -26.69
CA VAL A 29 -3.54 -27.55 -25.60
C VAL A 29 -2.41 -26.68 -25.05
N ILE A 30 -1.59 -26.09 -25.92
CA ILE A 30 -0.50 -25.19 -25.51
C ILE A 30 -1.05 -23.97 -24.76
N ALA A 31 -2.14 -23.37 -25.24
CA ALA A 31 -2.80 -22.25 -24.57
C ALA A 31 -3.28 -22.63 -23.15
N GLY A 32 -3.85 -23.83 -22.99
CA GLY A 32 -4.27 -24.34 -21.68
C GLY A 32 -3.12 -24.50 -20.70
N VAL A 33 -1.99 -25.07 -21.15
CA VAL A 33 -0.78 -25.23 -20.32
C VAL A 33 -0.22 -23.87 -19.91
N VAL A 34 -0.11 -22.93 -20.86
CA VAL A 34 0.39 -21.57 -20.58
C VAL A 34 -0.53 -20.84 -19.59
N TYR A 35 -1.84 -20.95 -19.73
CA TYR A 35 -2.79 -20.36 -18.79
C TYR A 35 -2.61 -20.92 -17.37
N GLN A 36 -2.47 -22.24 -17.24
CA GLN A 36 -2.26 -22.89 -15.95
C GLN A 36 -0.92 -22.50 -15.32
N TRP A 37 0.12 -22.34 -16.15
CA TRP A 37 1.42 -21.84 -15.73
C TRP A 37 1.32 -20.40 -15.25
N LEU A 38 0.74 -19.49 -16.05
CA LEU A 38 0.50 -18.09 -15.67
C LEU A 38 -0.28 -17.97 -14.36
N LYS A 39 -1.30 -18.81 -14.14
CA LYS A 39 -2.07 -18.83 -12.89
C LYS A 39 -1.25 -19.25 -11.66
N THR A 40 -0.13 -19.94 -11.86
CA THR A 40 0.81 -20.30 -10.79
C THR A 40 1.77 -19.15 -10.47
N TYR A 41 2.08 -18.31 -11.47
CA TYR A 41 2.93 -17.13 -11.32
C TYR A 41 2.20 -15.91 -10.78
N VAL A 42 0.93 -15.72 -11.15
CA VAL A 42 0.10 -14.65 -10.61
C VAL A 42 -0.28 -15.05 -9.19
N PRO A 43 0.18 -14.33 -8.14
CA PRO A 43 -0.28 -14.59 -6.79
C PRO A 43 -1.80 -14.50 -6.79
N LYS A 44 -2.47 -15.55 -6.29
CA LYS A 44 -3.90 -15.47 -5.98
C LYS A 44 -4.09 -14.21 -5.16
N GLU A 45 -5.06 -13.37 -5.54
CA GLU A 45 -5.34 -12.07 -4.95
C GLU A 45 -4.92 -12.08 -3.49
N GLY A 46 -3.86 -11.32 -3.17
CA GLY A 46 -3.35 -11.25 -1.82
C GLY A 46 -4.50 -10.94 -0.89
N LEU A 47 -4.50 -11.52 0.32
CA LEU A 47 -5.53 -11.33 1.34
C LEU A 47 -6.16 -9.94 1.22
N ALA A 48 -7.41 -9.91 0.75
CA ALA A 48 -8.11 -8.65 0.57
C ALA A 48 -8.46 -8.11 1.96
N CYS A 49 -8.12 -6.85 2.20
CA CYS A 49 -8.55 -6.18 3.41
C CYS A 49 -10.09 -6.12 3.42
N PRO A 50 -10.76 -6.48 4.52
CA PRO A 50 -12.21 -6.50 4.57
C PRO A 50 -12.78 -5.09 4.33
N ASP A 51 -13.90 -5.04 3.62
CA ASP A 51 -14.60 -3.78 3.36
C ASP A 51 -15.13 -3.19 4.67
N GLY A 52 -14.91 -1.89 4.88
CA GLY A 52 -15.30 -1.21 6.11
C GLY A 52 -14.14 -0.86 7.05
N VAL A 53 -12.88 -1.04 6.64
CA VAL A 53 -11.76 -0.36 7.31
C VAL A 53 -11.78 1.13 6.95
N SER A 54 -11.67 2.00 7.96
CA SER A 54 -11.61 3.45 7.73
C SER A 54 -10.82 4.14 8.84
N ILE A 55 -9.64 4.64 8.50
CA ILE A 55 -8.85 5.52 9.36
C ILE A 55 -8.65 6.82 8.62
N TYR A 56 -8.77 7.93 9.36
CA TYR A 56 -8.47 9.25 8.85
C TYR A 56 -7.74 10.08 9.90
N VAL A 57 -7.02 11.09 9.43
CA VAL A 57 -6.43 12.12 10.28
C VAL A 57 -7.54 13.11 10.61
N SER A 58 -7.99 13.10 11.85
CA SER A 58 -9.03 14.00 12.34
C SER A 58 -8.50 15.43 12.43
N ASP A 59 -7.35 15.58 13.09
CA ASP A 59 -6.71 16.86 13.34
C ASP A 59 -5.18 16.70 13.41
N TYR A 60 -4.47 17.83 13.41
CA TYR A 60 -3.02 17.87 13.52
C TYR A 60 -2.58 19.09 14.32
N ASN A 61 -1.43 18.96 14.98
CA ASN A 61 -0.79 20.04 15.69
C ASN A 61 0.70 20.04 15.39
N TYR A 62 1.23 21.17 14.95
CA TYR A 62 2.65 21.35 14.71
C TYR A 62 3.25 22.22 15.82
N LYS A 63 4.28 21.71 16.48
CA LYS A 63 5.00 22.43 17.52
C LYS A 63 6.32 22.97 16.98
N ASP A 64 6.34 24.26 16.64
CA ASP A 64 7.53 24.95 16.12
C ASP A 64 8.76 24.79 17.02
N ALA A 65 8.57 24.85 18.35
CA ALA A 65 9.66 24.81 19.33
C ALA A 65 10.43 23.48 19.34
N THR A 66 9.75 22.37 19.02
CA THR A 66 10.35 21.02 19.04
C THR A 66 10.44 20.40 17.65
N ASN A 67 9.95 21.09 16.61
CA ASN A 67 9.77 20.54 15.26
C ASN A 67 9.00 19.20 15.26
N GLU A 68 7.98 19.09 16.12
CA GLU A 68 7.14 17.90 16.25
C GLU A 68 5.83 18.09 15.49
N LEU A 69 5.51 17.16 14.59
CA LEU A 69 4.20 17.03 13.96
C LEU A 69 3.40 15.96 14.71
N ASN A 70 2.32 16.40 15.35
CA ASN A 70 1.35 15.52 16.00
C ASN A 70 0.15 15.31 15.09
N LEU A 71 -0.10 14.06 14.71
CA LEU A 71 -1.28 13.67 13.95
C LEU A 71 -2.25 12.93 14.87
N ILE A 72 -3.51 13.36 14.86
CA ILE A 72 -4.58 12.78 15.68
C ILE A 72 -5.44 11.92 14.76
N LEU A 73 -5.36 10.61 14.92
CA LEU A 73 -6.07 9.64 14.09
C LEU A 73 -7.32 9.11 14.77
N LYS A 74 -8.34 8.83 13.95
CA LYS A 74 -9.58 8.19 14.38
C LYS A 74 -9.88 6.97 13.51
N ASN A 75 -10.32 5.88 14.14
CA ASN A 75 -10.84 4.71 13.45
C ASN A 75 -12.38 4.78 13.40
N ASN A 76 -12.91 5.16 12.23
CA ASN A 76 -14.35 5.13 11.94
C ASN A 76 -14.76 3.86 11.16
N GLY A 77 -13.87 2.88 11.07
CA GLY A 77 -14.15 1.61 10.41
C GLY A 77 -15.08 0.70 11.22
N GLN A 78 -15.20 -0.55 10.79
CA GLN A 78 -15.87 -1.63 11.51
C GLN A 78 -14.87 -2.63 12.11
N PHE A 79 -13.58 -2.42 11.82
CA PHE A 79 -12.52 -3.36 12.14
C PHE A 79 -11.36 -2.68 12.85
N SER A 80 -10.74 -3.41 13.77
CA SER A 80 -9.49 -2.98 14.37
C SER A 80 -8.33 -3.07 13.38
N VAL A 81 -7.42 -2.12 13.51
CA VAL A 81 -6.26 -1.96 12.61
C VAL A 81 -4.99 -2.04 13.45
N GLY A 82 -3.93 -2.63 12.92
CA GLY A 82 -2.66 -2.75 13.65
C GLY A 82 -1.65 -1.66 13.31
N GLY A 83 -1.85 -0.87 12.26
CA GLY A 83 -0.94 0.20 11.88
C GLY A 83 -1.40 0.98 10.64
N ILE A 84 -0.53 1.84 10.13
CA ILE A 84 -0.72 2.59 8.90
C ILE A 84 0.59 2.70 8.12
N TYR A 85 0.52 2.74 6.79
CA TYR A 85 1.51 3.43 6.00
C TYR A 85 1.18 4.92 5.98
N ILE A 86 2.20 5.77 6.09
CA ILE A 86 2.02 7.21 6.12
C ILE A 86 2.99 7.87 5.15
N TYR A 87 2.44 8.60 4.18
CA TYR A 87 3.19 9.32 3.18
C TYR A 87 2.82 10.79 3.20
N TYR A 88 3.73 11.66 2.78
CA TYR A 88 3.48 13.08 2.64
C TYR A 88 3.83 13.61 1.24
N SER A 89 3.18 14.70 0.85
CA SER A 89 3.48 15.48 -0.34
C SER A 89 3.98 16.87 0.05
N ASN A 90 4.90 17.43 -0.74
CA ASN A 90 5.43 18.78 -0.53
C ASN A 90 4.78 19.83 -1.44
N SER A 91 3.92 19.40 -2.37
CA SER A 91 3.24 20.27 -3.33
C SER A 91 1.75 19.93 -3.44
N SER A 92 0.95 20.95 -3.76
CA SER A 92 -0.46 20.81 -4.10
C SER A 92 -0.70 20.17 -5.48
N SER A 93 0.28 20.24 -6.38
CA SER A 93 0.21 19.60 -7.69
C SER A 93 0.38 18.08 -7.65
N GLN A 94 0.78 17.53 -6.50
CA GLN A 94 0.97 16.09 -6.32
C GLN A 94 -0.34 15.45 -5.84
N GLU A 95 -0.95 14.66 -6.72
CA GLU A 95 -2.15 13.89 -6.39
C GLU A 95 -1.85 12.80 -5.36
N ILE A 96 -0.71 12.13 -5.51
CA ILE A 96 -0.24 11.05 -4.63
C ILE A 96 0.94 11.54 -3.79
N ALA A 97 0.94 11.19 -2.50
CA ALA A 97 2.07 11.44 -1.60
C ALA A 97 3.17 10.39 -1.79
N PRO A 98 4.38 10.74 -2.27
CA PRO A 98 5.41 9.75 -2.59
C PRO A 98 6.44 9.55 -1.46
N LYS A 99 6.48 10.42 -0.46
CA LYS A 99 7.56 10.45 0.54
C LYS A 99 7.08 9.81 1.84
N ASP A 100 7.79 8.82 2.33
CA ASP A 100 7.41 8.07 3.54
C ASP A 100 7.73 8.86 4.81
N LEU A 101 6.73 9.17 5.64
CA LEU A 101 6.92 9.91 6.89
C LEU A 101 7.30 8.98 8.06
N SER A 102 7.10 7.67 7.92
CA SER A 102 7.28 6.70 9.02
C SER A 102 8.68 6.66 9.65
N PRO A 103 9.81 6.90 8.96
CA PRO A 103 11.14 6.89 9.58
C PRO A 103 11.30 7.90 10.72
N TRP A 104 10.49 8.96 10.72
CA TRP A 104 10.56 10.06 11.69
C TRP A 104 9.63 9.91 12.89
N ILE A 105 8.92 8.79 13.01
CA ILE A 105 8.03 8.53 14.16
C ILE A 105 8.78 8.53 15.50
N ILE A 106 8.11 9.04 16.53
CA ILE A 106 8.48 8.97 17.94
C ILE A 106 7.29 8.39 18.72
N PRO A 107 7.50 7.39 19.59
CA PRO A 107 8.75 6.66 19.83
C PRO A 107 9.13 5.71 18.67
N LYS A 108 10.44 5.46 18.48
CA LYS A 108 10.96 4.61 17.39
C LYS A 108 10.51 3.15 17.44
N ASN A 109 10.04 2.68 18.59
CA ASN A 109 9.47 1.33 18.69
C ASN A 109 8.17 1.18 17.88
N LYS A 110 7.48 2.26 17.48
CA LYS A 110 6.31 2.21 16.59
C LYS A 110 6.69 2.14 15.10
N TYR A 111 7.96 2.33 14.74
CA TYR A 111 8.41 2.27 13.35
C TYR A 111 8.30 0.85 12.79
N LEU A 112 7.69 0.75 11.62
CA LEU A 112 7.64 -0.42 10.75
C LEU A 112 8.32 -0.01 9.45
N ASN A 113 9.14 -0.84 8.82
CA ASN A 113 9.81 -0.47 7.57
C ASN A 113 9.08 -1.10 6.36
N PRO A 114 8.30 -0.34 5.56
CA PRO A 114 7.76 1.01 5.82
C PRO A 114 6.52 1.00 6.73
N GLY A 115 6.12 2.15 7.28
CA GLY A 115 4.90 2.34 8.06
C GLY A 115 5.06 2.53 9.58
N VAL A 116 3.92 2.63 10.25
CA VAL A 116 3.80 2.85 11.70
C VAL A 116 2.82 1.82 12.24
N ARG A 117 3.19 1.14 13.31
CA ARG A 117 2.31 0.21 14.01
C ARG A 117 1.68 0.85 15.25
N PHE A 118 0.47 0.44 15.55
CA PHE A 118 -0.22 0.74 16.79
C PHE A 118 0.15 -0.36 17.80
N GLY A 119 0.56 0.02 19.02
CA GLY A 119 1.03 -0.91 20.06
C GLY A 119 2.54 -0.97 20.29
N THR A 120 2.98 -1.94 21.09
CA THR A 120 4.39 -2.12 21.49
C THR A 120 4.95 -3.45 20.95
N LEU A 121 6.27 -3.66 20.99
CA LEU A 121 6.93 -4.82 20.34
C LEU A 121 6.79 -6.10 21.17
N ALA A 122 6.35 -5.97 22.42
CA ALA A 122 6.43 -7.01 23.43
C ALA A 122 5.05 -7.55 23.89
N ILE A 123 3.94 -6.88 23.58
CA ILE A 123 2.65 -7.15 24.23
C ILE A 123 1.65 -7.89 23.32
N ASP A 124 1.82 -7.86 21.98
CA ASP A 124 0.69 -8.09 21.08
C ASP A 124 0.79 -9.36 20.25
N LYS A 125 1.23 -10.47 20.85
CA LYS A 125 1.17 -11.79 20.15
C LYS A 125 -0.26 -12.27 19.95
N ASP A 126 -1.17 -11.90 20.85
CA ASP A 126 -2.55 -12.40 20.86
C ASP A 126 -3.53 -11.44 20.18
N ASN A 127 -3.23 -10.14 20.11
CA ASN A 127 -4.03 -9.17 19.37
C ASN A 127 -3.18 -8.12 18.64
N PRO A 128 -2.73 -8.39 17.40
CA PRO A 128 -1.90 -7.47 16.63
C PRO A 128 -2.65 -6.24 16.09
N ASN A 129 -3.98 -6.20 16.21
CA ASN A 129 -4.81 -5.10 15.71
C ASN A 129 -5.41 -4.30 16.88
N LEU A 130 -4.65 -3.35 17.40
CA LEU A 130 -4.97 -2.63 18.63
C LEU A 130 -5.83 -1.39 18.46
N PHE A 131 -5.89 -0.79 17.26
CA PHE A 131 -6.64 0.44 17.07
C PHE A 131 -8.10 0.13 16.77
N GLU A 132 -8.94 0.15 17.81
CA GLU A 132 -10.34 -0.25 17.76
C GLU A 132 -11.25 0.82 17.12
N PRO A 133 -12.31 0.41 16.41
CA PRO A 133 -13.33 1.32 15.92
C PRO A 133 -14.07 2.07 17.03
N GLY A 134 -14.23 3.39 16.86
CA GLY A 134 -14.96 4.22 17.84
C GLY A 134 -14.28 4.32 19.21
N GLY A 135 -13.06 3.83 19.35
CA GLY A 135 -12.23 3.96 20.54
C GLY A 135 -11.63 5.35 20.68
N GLU A 136 -10.63 5.47 21.56
CA GLU A 136 -9.89 6.70 21.77
C GLU A 136 -9.05 7.10 20.54
N ASP A 137 -8.78 8.39 20.40
CA ASP A 137 -7.96 8.92 19.32
C ASP A 137 -6.50 8.51 19.50
N GLU A 138 -5.85 8.01 18.45
CA GLU A 138 -4.43 7.68 18.49
C GLU A 138 -3.60 8.89 18.05
N VAL A 139 -2.64 9.29 18.89
CA VAL A 139 -1.73 10.41 18.58
C VAL A 139 -0.38 9.87 18.13
N LEU A 140 -0.01 10.21 16.89
CA LEU A 140 1.31 9.91 16.33
C LEU A 140 2.15 11.17 16.29
N ILE A 141 3.37 11.08 16.84
CA ILE A 141 4.30 12.21 16.93
C ILE A 141 5.46 11.93 15.98
N PHE A 142 5.77 12.87 15.10
CA PHE A 142 6.89 12.77 14.16
C PHE A 142 7.86 13.93 14.38
N ASP A 143 9.15 13.61 14.48
CA ASP A 143 10.19 14.64 14.50
C ASP A 143 10.58 14.98 13.07
N ILE A 144 10.08 16.13 12.61
CA ILE A 144 10.23 16.60 11.24
C ILE A 144 11.44 17.54 11.06
N SER A 145 12.28 17.71 12.09
CA SER A 145 13.48 18.56 12.03
C SER A 145 14.45 18.15 10.91
N SER A 146 14.51 16.85 10.61
CA SER A 146 15.43 16.26 9.65
C SER A 146 14.83 16.09 8.25
N LEU A 147 13.63 16.62 8.00
CA LEU A 147 13.04 16.62 6.66
C LEU A 147 13.83 17.56 5.74
N THR A 148 14.19 17.06 4.56
CA THR A 148 14.82 17.87 3.51
C THR A 148 13.83 18.87 2.90
N ASP A 149 12.53 18.55 2.96
CA ASP A 149 11.46 19.40 2.46
C ASP A 149 11.04 20.43 3.50
N LYS A 150 11.00 21.70 3.09
CA LYS A 150 10.54 22.81 3.93
C LYS A 150 9.02 22.89 4.06
N LYS A 151 8.27 22.02 3.38
CA LYS A 151 6.81 22.09 3.31
C LYS A 151 6.18 20.71 3.28
N ILE A 152 5.17 20.52 4.13
CA ILE A 152 4.28 19.36 4.13
C ILE A 152 2.90 19.86 3.72
N TYR A 153 2.53 19.64 2.46
CA TYR A 153 1.23 20.08 1.95
C TYR A 153 0.11 19.15 2.38
N ALA A 154 0.29 17.84 2.17
CA ALA A 154 -0.71 16.84 2.52
C ALA A 154 -0.05 15.58 3.07
N VAL A 155 -0.80 14.86 3.91
CA VAL A 155 -0.47 13.53 4.39
C VAL A 155 -1.53 12.55 3.89
N GLU A 156 -1.06 11.40 3.45
CA GLU A 156 -1.85 10.28 2.97
C GLU A 156 -1.56 9.08 3.86
N ILE A 157 -2.62 8.41 4.31
CA ILE A 157 -2.50 7.22 5.15
C ILE A 157 -3.19 6.03 4.50
N THR A 158 -2.58 4.85 4.65
CA THR A 158 -3.15 3.58 4.21
C THR A 158 -3.14 2.60 5.38
N PRO A 159 -4.30 2.14 5.87
CA PRO A 159 -4.37 1.22 7.00
C PRO A 159 -3.67 -0.13 6.71
N ILE A 160 -3.08 -0.72 7.74
CA ILE A 160 -2.52 -2.09 7.70
C ILE A 160 -3.11 -2.96 8.80
N ARG A 161 -3.40 -4.21 8.45
CA ARG A 161 -4.02 -5.16 9.36
C ARG A 161 -3.28 -6.48 9.35
N TRP A 162 -3.16 -7.11 10.50
CA TRP A 162 -2.71 -8.49 10.63
C TRP A 162 -3.92 -9.42 10.55
N GLN A 163 -3.92 -10.33 9.59
CA GLN A 163 -5.04 -11.24 9.36
C GLN A 163 -4.54 -12.68 9.33
N GLU A 164 -5.22 -13.57 10.05
CA GLU A 164 -4.85 -14.97 10.09
C GLU A 164 -5.29 -15.70 8.81
N GLU A 165 -4.34 -16.35 8.14
CA GLU A 165 -4.59 -17.23 7.01
C GLU A 165 -3.68 -18.47 7.10
N LYS A 166 -4.27 -19.67 7.14
CA LYS A 166 -3.55 -20.96 7.12
C LYS A 166 -2.42 -21.03 8.18
N ASN A 167 -2.72 -20.67 9.43
CA ASN A 167 -1.79 -20.64 10.57
C ASN A 167 -0.62 -19.64 10.43
N LYS A 168 -0.74 -18.65 9.53
CA LYS A 168 0.16 -17.51 9.43
C LYS A 168 -0.64 -16.24 9.68
N ILE A 169 0.00 -15.20 10.19
CA ILE A 169 -0.61 -13.88 10.38
C ILE A 169 0.11 -12.86 9.47
N PRO A 170 -0.08 -12.93 8.15
CA PRO A 170 0.46 -11.93 7.23
C PRO A 170 -0.09 -10.54 7.51
N LEU A 171 0.74 -9.55 7.17
CA LEU A 171 0.35 -8.15 7.11
C LEU A 171 -0.38 -7.88 5.78
N VAL A 172 -1.54 -7.25 5.88
CA VAL A 172 -2.42 -6.91 4.78
C VAL A 172 -2.52 -5.39 4.68
N SER A 173 -2.32 -4.86 3.48
CA SER A 173 -2.47 -3.43 3.19
C SER A 173 -3.89 -3.14 2.69
N CYS A 174 -4.57 -2.20 3.34
CA CYS A 174 -5.93 -1.80 3.02
C CYS A 174 -5.92 -0.61 2.06
N ALA A 175 -5.38 -0.81 0.84
CA ALA A 175 -5.24 0.24 -0.16
C ALA A 175 -6.60 0.86 -0.60
N ASN A 176 -7.68 0.10 -0.48
CA ASN A 176 -9.07 0.54 -0.70
C ASN A 176 -9.56 1.55 0.36
N ALA A 177 -8.95 1.59 1.54
CA ALA A 177 -9.31 2.45 2.67
C ALA A 177 -8.36 3.66 2.84
N LYS A 178 -7.64 4.03 1.78
CA LYS A 178 -6.68 5.14 1.78
C LYS A 178 -7.39 6.48 2.00
N THR A 179 -6.82 7.33 2.84
CA THR A 179 -7.33 8.68 3.10
C THR A 179 -6.24 9.74 3.00
N LYS A 180 -6.61 10.96 2.61
CA LYS A 180 -5.71 12.11 2.42
C LYS A 180 -6.21 13.31 3.22
N LYS A 181 -5.30 13.99 3.94
CA LYS A 181 -5.56 15.21 4.70
C LYS A 181 -4.59 16.30 4.24
N ILE A 182 -5.12 17.48 3.95
CA ILE A 182 -4.33 18.67 3.64
C ILE A 182 -3.94 19.34 4.97
N LEU A 183 -2.67 19.68 5.10
CA LEU A 183 -2.04 20.28 6.27
C LEU A 183 -1.50 21.68 5.97
N ASP A 184 -0.95 21.88 4.76
CA ASP A 184 -0.32 23.13 4.30
C ASP A 184 0.66 23.74 5.33
N LEU A 185 1.58 22.92 5.83
CA LEU A 185 2.55 23.26 6.87
C LEU A 185 3.90 23.67 6.29
N GLU A 186 4.48 24.75 6.82
CA GLU A 186 5.87 25.15 6.57
C GLU A 186 6.76 24.72 7.74
N VAL A 187 7.85 24.01 7.45
CA VAL A 187 8.78 23.48 8.45
C VAL A 187 9.86 24.52 8.70
N SER A 188 9.82 25.14 9.88
CA SER A 188 10.79 26.14 10.33
C SER A 188 12.13 25.46 10.65
N GLN A 189 13.07 25.44 9.71
CA GLN A 189 14.45 25.14 10.05
C GLN A 189 15.02 26.34 10.80
N GLY A 190 15.50 26.11 12.03
CA GLY A 190 15.94 27.14 12.97
C GLY A 190 16.61 28.33 12.28
N GLY A 191 16.01 29.50 12.44
CA GLY A 191 16.56 30.75 11.94
C GLY A 191 17.89 31.05 12.61
N GLU A 192 18.90 31.33 11.79
CA GLU A 192 20.03 32.15 12.17
C GLU A 192 19.49 33.48 12.76
N PRO A 193 19.98 33.95 13.92
CA PRO A 193 19.45 35.16 14.53
C PRO A 193 19.66 36.35 13.59
N GLU A 194 18.55 36.94 13.15
CA GLU A 194 18.53 38.22 12.46
C GLU A 194 19.14 39.27 13.39
N SER A 195 20.39 39.65 13.13
CA SER A 195 21.06 40.72 13.87
C SER A 195 20.37 42.04 13.53
N GLU A 196 19.60 42.58 14.48
CA GLU A 196 19.11 43.95 14.40
C GLU A 196 20.30 44.93 14.24
N PRO A 197 20.22 45.90 13.31
CA PRO A 197 21.26 46.91 13.17
C PRO A 197 21.23 47.85 14.39
N ILE A 198 22.37 47.91 15.08
CA ILE A 198 22.64 48.83 16.20
C ILE A 198 22.37 50.27 15.71
N PRO A 199 21.46 51.03 16.34
CA PRO A 199 21.34 52.46 16.06
C PRO A 199 22.57 53.19 16.61
N ASN A 200 23.27 53.88 15.71
CA ASN A 200 24.42 54.73 16.05
C ASN A 200 24.01 55.77 17.11
N ALA A 201 24.76 55.80 18.22
CA ALA A 201 24.78 56.89 19.20
C ALA A 201 26.13 57.58 19.16
#